data_AF-A0A8J9Z9B3-F1
#
_entry.id   AF-A0A8J9Z9B3-F1
#
_cell.length_a   1.000
_cell.length_b   1.000
_cell.length_c   1.000
_cell.angle_alpha   90.00
_cell.angle_beta   90.00
_cell.angle_gamma   90.00
#
_symmetry.space_group_name_H-M   'P 1'
#
loop_
_entity.id
_entity.type
_entity.pdbx_description
1 polymer ?
#
loop_
_entity_poly.entity_id
_entity_poly.type
_entity_poly.pdbx_seq_one_letter_code
_entity_poly.pdbx_strand_id
1 'polypeptide(L)'
;MSPLVPGLLFCVLGVHSSLAQLSMLECETDQDCIDEYGFGNYCCARVNSIIRNLHQCKPIGEEGELCHVGSNYLPYPFRGSRRFWRCQCNFPQSFWCAPDADSSLPGGGRCERWVPPANTTSSAEDAGSG
;
A
#
# COMPACT_ATOMS: atom_id res chain seq x y z
N MET A 1 -55.14 32.27 23.33
CA MET A 1 -54.96 30.98 22.62
C MET A 1 -54.25 31.28 21.31
N SER A 2 -52.96 30.96 21.23
CA SER A 2 -52.13 30.74 20.03
C SER A 2 -50.70 30.43 20.53
N PRO A 3 -50.10 29.27 20.16
CA PRO A 3 -48.78 28.91 20.64
C PRO A 3 -47.66 29.50 19.77
N LEU A 4 -46.62 30.00 20.44
CA LEU A 4 -45.31 30.30 19.86
C LEU A 4 -44.60 28.97 19.55
N VAL A 5 -44.18 28.77 18.29
CA VAL A 5 -43.33 27.65 17.87
C VAL A 5 -41.92 28.19 17.65
N PRO A 6 -40.92 27.86 18.50
CA PRO A 6 -39.52 28.05 18.18
C PRO A 6 -38.96 26.74 17.63
N GLY A 7 -38.84 26.64 16.31
CA GLY A 7 -38.42 25.40 15.66
C GLY A 7 -37.65 25.69 14.38
N LEU A 8 -36.50 26.34 14.49
CA LEU A 8 -35.52 26.39 13.42
C LEU A 8 -34.12 26.16 14.02
N LEU A 9 -33.97 24.93 14.52
CA LEU A 9 -32.72 24.35 14.97
C LEU A 9 -31.91 23.92 13.72
N PHE A 10 -30.80 24.61 13.50
CA PHE A 10 -29.55 24.13 12.92
C PHE A 10 -29.65 23.01 11.85
N CYS A 11 -29.71 23.44 10.60
CA CYS A 11 -29.25 22.71 9.41
C CYS A 11 -28.67 23.82 8.51
N VAL A 12 -27.40 23.93 8.15
CA VAL A 12 -26.51 22.91 7.58
C VAL A 12 -25.05 23.39 7.80
N LEU A 13 -24.36 22.81 8.77
CA LEU A 13 -22.89 22.80 8.79
C LEU A 13 -22.46 21.47 8.16
N GLY A 14 -21.85 21.50 6.98
CA GLY A 14 -21.32 20.26 6.40
C GLY A 14 -21.15 20.25 4.89
N VAL A 15 -20.52 21.26 4.30
CA VAL A 15 -19.96 21.13 2.95
C VAL A 15 -18.48 21.51 2.99
N HIS A 16 -17.69 20.72 3.73
CA HIS A 16 -16.25 20.64 3.46
C HIS A 16 -16.10 19.59 2.35
N SER A 17 -16.30 20.00 1.11
CA SER A 17 -16.03 19.15 -0.05
C SER A 17 -14.53 18.86 -0.09
N SER A 18 -14.20 17.59 0.09
CA SER A 18 -12.88 16.99 0.07
C SER A 18 -12.10 17.30 -1.20
N LEU A 19 -11.36 18.40 -1.21
CA LEU A 19 -10.26 18.65 -2.14
C LEU A 19 -8.96 18.12 -1.54
N ALA A 20 -8.96 16.85 -1.14
CA ALA A 20 -7.72 16.10 -1.00
C ALA A 20 -7.31 15.57 -2.39
N GLN A 21 -7.22 16.47 -3.38
CA GLN A 21 -6.20 16.32 -4.40
C GLN A 21 -4.88 16.65 -3.72
N LEU A 22 -4.43 15.71 -2.88
CA LEU A 22 -3.05 15.67 -2.41
C LEU A 22 -2.22 15.73 -3.68
N SER A 23 -1.60 16.89 -3.95
CA SER A 23 -0.45 16.98 -4.81
C SER A 23 0.62 16.12 -4.16
N MET A 24 0.57 14.81 -4.42
CA MET A 24 1.60 13.88 -3.98
C MET A 24 2.91 14.41 -4.53
N LEU A 25 3.92 14.52 -3.66
CA LEU A 25 5.25 14.99 -4.04
C LEU A 25 5.77 14.19 -5.24
N GLU A 26 6.21 14.88 -6.29
CA GLU A 26 6.96 14.26 -7.38
C GLU A 26 8.33 13.81 -6.86
N CYS A 27 8.77 12.62 -7.27
CA CYS A 27 9.96 11.98 -6.72
C CYS A 27 10.76 11.27 -7.82
N GLU A 28 12.03 11.00 -7.56
CA GLU A 28 12.88 10.15 -8.40
C GLU A 28 13.19 8.81 -7.72
N THR A 29 13.33 8.81 -6.39
CA THR A 29 13.70 7.63 -5.59
C THR A 29 12.83 7.51 -4.34
N ASP A 30 12.83 6.32 -3.72
CA ASP A 30 12.13 6.16 -2.43
C ASP A 30 12.67 7.09 -1.34
N GLN A 31 13.93 7.54 -1.45
CA GLN A 31 14.54 8.41 -0.44
C GLN A 31 13.83 9.77 -0.38
N ASP A 32 13.42 10.34 -1.51
CA ASP A 32 12.71 11.62 -1.56
C ASP A 32 11.40 11.56 -0.76
N CYS A 33 10.72 10.40 -0.83
CA CYS A 33 9.49 10.15 -0.09
C CYS A 33 9.74 9.85 1.39
N ILE A 34 10.86 9.19 1.71
CA ILE A 34 11.24 8.90 3.10
C ILE A 34 11.64 10.18 3.83
N ASP A 35 12.35 11.08 3.15
CA ASP A 35 12.78 12.36 3.71
C ASP A 35 11.57 13.25 4.05
N GLU A 36 10.51 13.19 3.24
CA GLU A 36 9.29 13.97 3.45
C GLU A 36 8.26 13.30 4.39
N TYR A 37 7.99 12.00 4.18
CA TYR A 37 6.86 11.30 4.84
C TYR A 37 7.29 10.22 5.85
N GLY A 38 8.59 9.99 5.99
CA GLY A 38 9.15 9.00 6.91
C GLY A 38 9.28 7.59 6.34
N PHE A 39 10.17 6.82 6.97
CA PHE A 39 10.50 5.46 6.56
C PHE A 39 9.33 4.49 6.74
N GLY A 40 9.06 3.68 5.72
CA GLY A 40 8.06 2.60 5.77
C GLY A 40 6.65 3.03 5.40
N ASN A 41 6.42 4.31 5.16
CA ASN A 41 5.09 4.85 4.89
C ASN A 41 4.84 5.05 3.40
N TYR A 42 5.85 5.50 2.65
CA TYR A 42 5.75 5.86 1.24
C TYR A 42 6.89 5.30 0.39
N CYS A 43 6.63 5.13 -0.90
CA CYS A 43 7.63 4.85 -1.93
C CYS A 43 7.45 5.76 -3.14
N CYS A 44 8.47 5.81 -4.01
CA CYS A 44 8.40 6.56 -5.25
C CYS A 44 7.96 5.67 -6.42
N ALA A 45 6.70 5.79 -6.83
CA ALA A 45 6.11 4.93 -7.85
C ALA A 45 5.49 5.71 -9.01
N ARG A 46 5.58 5.12 -10.22
CA ARG A 46 5.09 5.72 -11.45
C ARG A 46 3.58 6.00 -11.37
N VAL A 47 3.12 7.13 -11.88
CA VAL A 47 1.69 7.42 -12.03
C VAL A 47 1.06 6.45 -13.03
N ASN A 48 -0.17 6.00 -12.77
CA ASN A 48 -0.94 5.20 -13.73
C ASN A 48 -1.39 6.08 -14.91
N SER A 49 -0.45 6.40 -15.79
CA SER A 49 -0.66 7.19 -16.98
C SER A 49 0.16 6.61 -18.13
N ILE A 50 -0.49 6.43 -19.27
CA ILE A 50 0.14 5.91 -20.49
C ILE A 50 1.05 6.99 -21.11
N ILE A 51 0.71 8.27 -20.95
CA ILE A 51 1.32 9.39 -21.68
C ILE A 51 2.45 10.04 -20.87
N ARG A 52 2.41 9.95 -19.53
CA ARG A 52 3.38 10.62 -18.66
C ARG A 52 4.30 9.60 -17.98
N ASN A 53 5.60 9.83 -18.10
CA ASN A 53 6.61 9.15 -17.29
C ASN A 53 6.88 9.98 -16.03
N LEU A 54 5.86 10.05 -15.17
CA LEU A 54 5.89 10.80 -13.92
C LEU A 54 5.88 9.81 -12.75
N HIS A 55 6.60 10.13 -11.69
CA HIS A 55 6.66 9.39 -10.44
C HIS A 55 6.23 10.28 -9.30
N GLN A 56 5.55 9.68 -8.32
CA GLN A 56 5.08 10.42 -7.15
C GLN A 56 5.19 9.53 -5.91
N CYS A 57 5.32 10.18 -4.77
CA CYS A 57 5.24 9.50 -3.49
C CYS A 57 3.85 8.89 -3.31
N LYS A 58 3.81 7.58 -3.08
CA LYS A 58 2.59 6.82 -2.85
C LYS A 58 2.71 6.00 -1.58
N PRO A 59 1.61 5.78 -0.84
CA PRO A 59 1.60 4.89 0.31
C PRO A 59 2.11 3.49 -0.04
N ILE A 60 2.81 2.88 0.91
CA ILE A 60 3.10 1.44 0.89
C ILE A 60 1.78 0.65 0.89
N GLY A 61 1.77 -0.50 0.24
CA GLY A 61 0.57 -1.34 0.11
C GLY A 61 0.19 -2.03 1.41
N GLU A 62 -1.10 -1.91 1.76
CA GLU A 62 -1.72 -2.51 2.95
C GLU A 62 -2.54 -3.76 2.61
N GLU A 63 -2.97 -4.51 3.63
CA GLU A 63 -3.74 -5.75 3.46
C GLU A 63 -4.93 -5.61 2.49
N GLY A 64 -5.02 -6.54 1.53
CA GLY A 64 -6.07 -6.61 0.52
C GLY A 64 -5.89 -5.65 -0.67
N GLU A 65 -4.97 -4.70 -0.60
CA GLU A 65 -4.71 -3.78 -1.71
C GLU A 65 -4.05 -4.47 -2.89
N LEU A 66 -4.36 -4.00 -4.10
CA LEU A 66 -3.70 -4.49 -5.31
C LEU A 66 -2.20 -4.19 -5.26
N CYS A 67 -1.41 -5.13 -5.75
CA CYS A 67 0.04 -5.02 -5.86
C CYS A 67 0.53 -5.69 -7.15
N HIS A 68 1.83 -5.61 -7.41
CA HIS A 68 2.48 -6.32 -8.51
C HIS A 68 3.50 -7.29 -7.93
N VAL A 69 3.44 -8.58 -8.30
CA VAL A 69 4.27 -9.64 -7.69
C VAL A 69 5.77 -9.40 -7.91
N GLY A 70 6.14 -8.71 -8.98
CA GLY A 70 7.53 -8.28 -9.23
C GLY A 70 8.08 -7.31 -8.18
N SER A 71 7.21 -6.56 -7.47
CA SER A 71 7.63 -5.63 -6.41
C SER A 71 8.22 -6.34 -5.19
N ASN A 72 7.90 -7.62 -5.00
CA ASN A 72 8.42 -8.45 -3.91
C ASN A 72 9.94 -8.63 -3.94
N TYR A 73 10.54 -8.47 -5.12
CA TYR A 73 11.99 -8.62 -5.31
C TYR A 73 12.73 -7.27 -5.34
N LEU A 74 12.00 -6.17 -5.17
CA LEU A 74 12.59 -4.84 -5.07
C LEU A 74 12.84 -4.51 -3.59
N PRO A 75 14.05 -4.08 -3.22
CA PRO A 75 14.32 -3.68 -1.84
C PRO A 75 13.51 -2.43 -1.47
N TYR A 76 13.34 -2.23 -0.17
CA TYR A 76 12.91 -0.96 0.41
C TYR A 76 13.99 -0.48 1.38
N PRO A 77 14.53 0.75 1.22
CA PRO A 77 14.29 1.68 0.13
C PRO A 77 14.93 1.19 -1.18
N PHE A 78 14.30 1.54 -2.32
CA PHE A 78 14.87 1.34 -3.64
C PHE A 78 15.49 2.65 -4.13
N ARG A 79 16.78 2.60 -4.46
CA ARG A 79 17.54 3.75 -5.00
C ARG A 79 17.34 3.97 -6.50
N GLY A 80 16.65 3.05 -7.18
CA GLY A 80 16.31 3.19 -8.60
C GLY A 80 14.88 3.68 -8.80
N SER A 81 14.51 3.85 -10.06
CA SER A 81 13.13 4.21 -10.43
C SER A 81 12.23 2.97 -10.48
N ARG A 82 11.15 2.96 -9.70
CA ARG A 82 10.17 1.88 -9.73
C ARG A 82 9.42 1.89 -11.05
N ARG A 83 9.25 0.71 -11.66
CA ARG A 83 8.54 0.55 -12.94
C ARG A 83 7.03 0.35 -12.77
N PHE A 84 6.61 -0.15 -11.60
CA PHE A 84 5.23 -0.46 -11.30
C PHE A 84 4.49 0.78 -10.78
N TRP A 85 3.19 0.86 -11.07
CA TRP A 85 2.37 2.01 -10.66
C TRP A 85 2.02 2.04 -9.18
N ARG A 86 2.32 0.97 -8.46
CA ARG A 86 2.05 0.80 -7.03
C ARG A 86 3.34 0.54 -6.27
N CYS A 87 3.35 0.96 -5.02
CA CYS A 87 4.40 0.58 -4.08
C CYS A 87 4.38 -0.91 -3.78
N GLN A 88 5.47 -1.42 -3.20
CA GLN A 88 5.42 -2.77 -2.62
C GLN A 88 4.44 -2.79 -1.44
N CYS A 89 4.02 -3.99 -1.07
CA CYS A 89 3.41 -4.23 0.23
C CYS A 89 4.45 -3.97 1.34
N ASN A 90 4.00 -3.80 2.59
CA ASN A 90 4.88 -3.62 3.75
C ASN A 90 5.72 -4.89 4.08
N PHE A 91 6.62 -5.28 3.19
CA PHE A 91 7.52 -6.43 3.28
C PHE A 91 8.92 -5.97 3.70
N PRO A 92 9.64 -6.71 4.58
CA PRO A 92 9.29 -8.01 5.18
C PRO A 92 8.48 -7.94 6.48
N GLN A 93 8.00 -6.77 6.87
CA GLN A 93 7.49 -6.53 8.22
C GLN A 93 6.08 -7.13 8.44
N SER A 94 5.21 -7.09 7.43
CA SER A 94 3.80 -7.44 7.61
C SER A 94 3.16 -8.12 6.40
N PHE A 95 3.37 -7.59 5.19
CA PHE A 95 2.63 -8.02 4.00
C PHE A 95 3.55 -8.33 2.82
N TRP A 96 3.17 -9.31 2.01
CA TRP A 96 3.81 -9.67 0.74
C TRP A 96 2.76 -9.62 -0.39
N CYS A 97 3.18 -9.38 -1.63
CA CYS A 97 2.27 -9.43 -2.76
C CYS A 97 1.99 -10.88 -3.18
N ALA A 98 0.88 -11.45 -2.72
CA ALA A 98 0.40 -12.77 -3.11
C ALA A 98 -0.21 -12.71 -4.53
N PRO A 99 0.15 -13.63 -5.44
CA PRO A 99 -0.45 -13.69 -6.77
C PRO A 99 -1.97 -13.87 -6.69
N ASP A 100 -2.72 -13.07 -7.46
CA ASP A 100 -4.18 -13.14 -7.54
C ASP A 100 -4.56 -13.54 -8.97
N ALA A 101 -5.18 -14.72 -9.12
CA ALA A 101 -5.57 -15.26 -10.43
C ALA A 101 -6.68 -14.42 -11.10
N ASP A 102 -7.47 -13.70 -10.31
CA ASP A 102 -8.55 -12.83 -10.78
C ASP A 102 -8.08 -11.38 -11.02
N SER A 103 -6.79 -11.10 -10.81
CA SER A 103 -6.21 -9.78 -11.04
C SER A 103 -6.31 -9.38 -12.52
N SER A 104 -6.88 -8.20 -12.77
CA SER A 104 -6.90 -7.57 -14.09
C SER A 104 -5.52 -7.11 -14.58
N LEU A 105 -4.49 -7.14 -13.71
CA LEU A 105 -3.11 -6.79 -14.04
C LEU A 105 -2.30 -8.08 -14.25
N PRO A 106 -1.57 -8.24 -15.38
CA PRO A 106 -0.62 -9.33 -15.57
C PRO A 106 0.44 -9.31 -14.46
N GLY A 107 0.62 -10.42 -13.75
CA GLY A 107 1.50 -10.47 -12.57
C GLY A 107 1.00 -9.60 -11.41
N GLY A 108 -0.28 -9.26 -11.39
CA GLY A 108 -0.91 -8.59 -10.27
C GLY A 108 -1.24 -9.55 -9.14
N GLY A 109 -1.46 -8.98 -7.98
CA GLY A 109 -1.73 -9.71 -6.76
C GLY A 109 -2.42 -8.83 -5.74
N ARG A 110 -2.52 -9.34 -4.52
CA ARG A 110 -2.96 -8.59 -3.35
C ARG A 110 -1.95 -8.67 -2.23
N CYS A 111 -1.84 -7.59 -1.46
CA CYS A 111 -1.04 -7.58 -0.26
C CYS A 111 -1.70 -8.49 0.77
N GLU A 112 -1.03 -9.57 1.13
CA GLU A 112 -1.49 -10.54 2.12
C GLU A 112 -0.44 -10.67 3.21
N ARG A 113 -0.87 -11.11 4.41
CA ARG A 113 0.03 -11.27 5.54
C ARG A 113 1.17 -12.22 5.19
N TRP A 114 2.40 -11.74 5.32
CA TRP A 114 3.57 -12.60 5.14
C TRP A 114 3.68 -13.56 6.33
N VAL A 115 3.63 -14.85 6.05
CA VAL A 115 3.93 -15.91 7.01
C VAL A 115 5.26 -16.53 6.59
N PRO A 116 6.33 -16.37 7.37
CA PRO A 116 7.59 -17.04 7.07
C PRO A 116 7.36 -18.56 6.95
N PRO A 117 8.03 -19.24 6.01
CA PRO A 117 7.98 -20.69 5.98
C PRO A 117 8.37 -21.21 7.36
N ALA A 118 7.53 -22.08 7.95
CA ALA A 118 7.83 -22.67 9.25
C ALA A 118 9.24 -23.26 9.18
N ASN A 119 10.08 -22.93 10.16
CA ASN A 119 11.39 -23.53 10.29
C ASN A 119 11.17 -25.03 10.52
N THR A 120 11.11 -25.83 9.45
CA THR A 120 11.05 -27.29 9.54
C THR A 120 12.42 -27.77 9.98
N THR A 121 12.74 -27.52 11.25
CA THR A 121 13.58 -28.43 12.01
C THR A 121 12.69 -29.63 12.30
N SER A 122 12.58 -30.54 11.33
CA SER A 122 12.14 -31.89 11.62
C SER A 122 13.13 -32.43 12.64
N SER A 123 12.73 -32.50 13.90
CA SER A 123 13.45 -33.29 14.89
C SER A 123 13.57 -34.70 14.34
N ALA A 124 14.76 -35.03 13.84
CA ALA A 124 15.15 -36.39 13.54
C ALA A 124 15.42 -37.10 14.87
N GLU A 125 14.37 -37.38 15.65
CA GLU A 125 14.42 -38.19 16.86
C GLU A 125 13.15 -39.03 16.95
N ASP A 126 13.05 -40.02 16.07
CA ASP A 126 12.39 -41.30 16.39
C ASP A 126 13.16 -42.41 15.65
N ALA A 127 14.44 -42.51 16.00
CA ALA A 127 15.20 -43.72 15.81
C ALA A 127 15.00 -44.61 17.05
N GLY A 128 14.11 -45.60 16.92
CA GLY A 128 14.17 -46.84 17.70
C GLY A 128 13.32 -46.91 18.97
N SER A 129 12.29 -47.76 18.93
CA SER A 129 12.14 -48.89 19.85
C SER A 129 10.82 -49.63 19.58
N GLY A 130 10.91 -50.93 19.29
CA GLY A 130 9.77 -51.84 19.15
C GLY A 130 10.12 -53.08 18.36
#